data_AF-A3YFV9-F1
#
_entry.id   AF-A3YFV9-F1
#
_cell.length_a   1.000
_cell.length_b   1.000
_cell.length_c   1.000
_cell.angle_alpha   90.00
_cell.angle_beta   90.00
_cell.angle_gamma   90.00
#
_symmetry.space_group_name_H-M   'P 1'
#
loop_
_entity.id
_entity.type
_entity.pdbx_description
1 polymer ?
#
loop_
_entity_poly.entity_id
_entity_poly.type
_entity_poly.pdbx_seq_one_letter_code
_entity_poly.pdbx_strand_id
1 'polypeptide(L)'
;MSDESRLTEQHFSGVLTRVPFKGALSAALARYMPLESENDFEVFAELPASDAPIFLNFTEHYQILDALVKFANQLWSEDLCILIRLSMPGGMRLPADLLQANVLLMQDVAPEVARLKGQVAHLLVIDDHLLRYQLEQGHNQMRISLYSQGDKGINQRRFAQLIAPLADYGIEPI
;
A
#
# COMPACT_ATOMS: atom_id res chain seq x y z
N MET A 1 -33.13 -6.27 -21.79
CA MET A 1 -32.31 -7.27 -21.06
C MET A 1 -31.22 -6.50 -20.34
N SER A 2 -31.45 -6.17 -19.07
CA SER A 2 -30.46 -5.53 -18.20
C SER A 2 -29.46 -6.60 -17.79
N ASP A 3 -28.26 -6.57 -18.37
CA ASP A 3 -27.15 -7.41 -17.95
C ASP A 3 -26.73 -6.92 -16.57
N GLU A 4 -27.11 -7.65 -15.51
CA GLU A 4 -26.58 -7.41 -14.17
C GLU A 4 -25.07 -7.62 -14.26
N SER A 5 -24.32 -6.53 -14.36
CA SER A 5 -22.86 -6.58 -14.31
C SER A 5 -22.50 -7.23 -12.97
N ARG A 6 -22.05 -8.49 -13.02
CA ARG A 6 -21.70 -9.23 -11.81
C ARG A 6 -20.44 -8.60 -11.24
N LEU A 7 -20.55 -8.07 -10.03
CA LEU A 7 -19.40 -7.64 -9.26
C LEU A 7 -18.47 -8.85 -9.03
N THR A 8 -17.20 -8.67 -9.34
CA THR A 8 -16.15 -9.67 -9.11
C THR A 8 -15.15 -9.13 -8.11
N GLU A 9 -14.60 -10.04 -7.30
CA GLU A 9 -13.67 -9.69 -6.22
C GLU A 9 -12.41 -10.55 -6.35
N GLN A 10 -11.26 -9.92 -6.23
CA GLN A 10 -9.97 -10.59 -6.15
C GLN A 10 -9.19 -10.02 -4.97
N HIS A 11 -8.48 -10.89 -4.26
CA HIS A 11 -7.75 -10.52 -3.04
C HIS A 11 -6.36 -11.13 -3.05
N PHE A 12 -5.42 -10.36 -2.53
CA PHE A 12 -4.06 -10.77 -2.21
C PHE A 12 -3.75 -10.31 -0.80
N SER A 13 -3.17 -11.21 -0.01
CA SER A 13 -2.59 -10.92 1.29
C SER A 13 -1.14 -11.37 1.25
N GLY A 14 -0.22 -10.49 1.60
CA GLY A 14 1.19 -10.83 1.67
C GLY A 14 1.91 -10.18 2.84
N VAL A 15 3.12 -10.66 3.08
CA VAL A 15 4.03 -10.19 4.12
C VAL A 15 5.39 -9.87 3.52
N LEU A 16 5.96 -8.72 3.89
CA LEU A 16 7.31 -8.35 3.53
C LEU A 16 8.31 -9.09 4.42
N THR A 17 9.15 -9.95 3.84
CA THR A 17 10.05 -10.86 4.57
C THR A 17 11.52 -10.47 4.49
N ARG A 18 11.87 -9.51 3.63
CA ARG A 18 13.26 -9.08 3.37
C ARG A 18 13.31 -7.65 2.83
N VAL A 19 14.52 -7.09 2.75
CA VAL A 19 14.77 -5.79 2.11
C VAL A 19 14.42 -5.86 0.60
N PRO A 20 13.53 -4.97 0.08
CA PRO A 20 13.06 -5.05 -1.31
C PRO A 20 14.13 -4.77 -2.38
N PHE A 21 15.01 -3.80 -2.14
CA PHE A 21 15.94 -3.28 -3.16
C PHE A 21 17.35 -3.82 -2.97
N LYS A 22 17.52 -5.14 -3.15
CA LYS A 22 18.80 -5.83 -2.90
C LYS A 22 19.94 -5.22 -3.73
N GLY A 23 21.00 -4.78 -3.04
CA GLY A 23 22.19 -4.20 -3.68
C GLY A 23 22.07 -2.73 -4.06
N ALA A 24 20.91 -2.09 -3.81
CA ALA A 24 20.77 -0.65 -3.93
C ALA A 24 21.35 0.05 -2.69
N LEU A 25 21.98 1.21 -2.90
CA LEU A 25 22.37 2.08 -1.81
C LEU A 25 21.12 2.78 -1.29
N SER A 26 20.81 2.58 -0.02
CA SER A 26 19.68 3.23 0.65
C SER A 26 20.19 4.30 1.61
N ALA A 27 19.59 5.48 1.57
CA ALA A 27 19.94 6.56 2.48
C ALA A 27 19.39 6.25 3.88
N ALA A 28 20.28 6.10 4.86
CA ALA A 28 19.90 6.02 6.27
C ALA A 28 19.50 7.41 6.77
N LEU A 29 18.28 7.84 6.44
CA LEU A 29 17.72 9.10 6.91
C LEU A 29 17.26 8.94 8.36
N ALA A 30 18.20 9.00 9.30
CA ALA A 30 17.89 9.09 10.71
C ALA A 30 17.07 10.36 10.94
N ARG A 31 15.79 10.20 11.29
CA ARG A 31 14.99 11.32 11.79
C ARG A 31 15.37 11.50 13.24
N TYR A 32 16.07 12.58 13.54
CA TYR A 32 16.28 13.01 14.91
C TYR A 32 14.92 13.29 15.54
N MET A 33 14.58 12.52 16.57
CA MET A 33 13.50 12.91 17.46
C MET A 33 14.06 14.00 18.37
N PRO A 34 13.37 15.15 18.50
CA PRO A 34 13.80 16.23 19.38
C PRO A 34 13.49 15.85 20.83
N LEU A 35 14.19 14.84 21.35
CA LEU A 35 14.15 14.48 22.77
C LEU A 35 15.16 15.38 23.49
N GLU A 36 14.70 16.25 24.38
CA GLU A 36 15.53 17.30 24.99
C GLU A 36 15.72 17.10 26.50
N SER A 37 14.78 16.42 27.16
CA SER A 37 14.76 16.21 28.60
C SER A 37 14.75 14.72 28.97
N GLU A 38 15.19 14.37 30.19
CA GLU A 38 15.11 12.99 30.71
C GLU A 38 13.68 12.44 30.64
N ASN A 39 12.68 13.27 30.94
CA ASN A 39 11.27 12.92 30.84
C ASN A 39 10.87 12.54 29.40
N ASP A 40 11.45 13.17 28.37
CA ASP A 40 11.18 12.80 26.98
C ASP A 40 11.69 11.39 26.67
N PHE A 41 12.85 11.01 27.22
CA PHE A 41 13.38 9.66 27.06
C PHE A 41 12.56 8.62 27.83
N GLU A 42 12.11 8.95 29.05
CA GLU A 42 11.24 8.07 29.85
C GLU A 42 9.93 7.78 29.15
N VAL A 43 9.23 8.83 28.71
CA VAL A 43 7.97 8.71 27.96
C VAL A 43 8.21 7.98 26.63
N PHE A 44 9.31 8.25 25.95
CA PHE A 44 9.65 7.58 24.70
C PHE A 44 9.86 6.08 24.87
N ALA A 45 10.50 5.66 25.98
CA ALA A 45 10.72 4.25 26.28
C ALA A 45 9.40 3.49 26.58
N GLU A 46 8.34 4.19 26.97
CA GLU A 46 7.01 3.62 27.18
C GLU A 46 6.17 3.53 25.89
N LEU A 47 6.61 4.18 24.81
CA LEU A 47 5.87 4.12 23.54
C LEU A 47 5.88 2.69 23.00
N PRO A 48 4.74 2.22 22.48
CA PRO A 48 4.67 0.90 21.88
C PRO A 48 5.62 0.86 20.67
N ALA A 49 6.53 -0.13 20.67
CA ALA A 49 7.39 -0.46 19.55
C ALA A 49 6.96 -1.82 18.99
N SER A 50 7.06 -1.99 17.67
CA SER A 50 6.80 -3.29 17.06
C SER A 50 8.01 -4.21 17.21
N ASP A 51 7.76 -5.49 17.50
CA ASP A 51 8.78 -6.55 17.47
C ASP A 51 9.14 -6.96 16.03
N ALA A 52 8.37 -6.51 15.03
CA ALA A 52 8.63 -6.85 13.64
C ALA A 52 9.81 -6.04 13.07
N PRO A 53 10.69 -6.67 12.27
CA PRO A 53 11.84 -5.99 11.68
C PRO A 53 11.41 -4.90 10.69
N ILE A 54 12.18 -3.81 10.63
CA ILE A 54 12.00 -2.76 9.63
C ILE A 54 12.83 -3.11 8.39
N PHE A 55 12.16 -3.44 7.29
CA PHE A 55 12.82 -3.87 6.04
C PHE A 55 13.01 -2.76 5.01
N LEU A 56 12.28 -1.65 5.15
CA LEU A 56 12.30 -0.56 4.20
C LEU A 56 12.16 0.80 4.89
N ASN A 57 12.55 1.85 4.20
CA ASN A 57 12.32 3.23 4.61
C ASN A 57 11.16 3.88 3.83
N PHE A 58 10.80 5.12 4.18
CA PHE A 58 9.73 5.87 3.50
C PHE A 58 9.90 6.02 1.98
N THR A 59 11.14 6.20 1.49
CA THR A 59 11.41 6.34 0.05
C THR A 59 11.12 5.04 -0.68
N GLU A 60 11.65 3.94 -0.16
CA GLU A 60 11.49 2.58 -0.70
C GLU A 60 10.02 2.16 -0.67
N HIS A 61 9.31 2.51 0.40
CA HIS A 61 7.86 2.34 0.49
C HIS A 61 7.12 3.03 -0.66
N TYR A 62 7.40 4.31 -0.88
CA TYR A 62 6.76 5.06 -1.97
C TYR A 62 7.15 4.55 -3.35
N GLN A 63 8.35 4.01 -3.53
CA GLN A 63 8.74 3.38 -4.79
C GLN A 63 7.89 2.14 -5.11
N ILE A 64 7.57 1.32 -4.10
CA ILE A 64 6.70 0.15 -4.28
C ILE A 64 5.28 0.61 -4.64
N LEU A 65 4.74 1.58 -3.91
CA LEU A 65 3.39 2.11 -4.18
C LEU A 65 3.29 2.79 -5.55
N ASP A 66 4.29 3.59 -5.93
CA ASP A 66 4.37 4.26 -7.24
C ASP A 66 4.37 3.22 -8.38
N ALA A 67 5.20 2.17 -8.26
CA ALA A 67 5.24 1.09 -9.23
C ALA A 67 3.90 0.36 -9.35
N LEU A 68 3.23 0.08 -8.22
CA LEU A 68 1.91 -0.56 -8.20
C LEU A 68 0.85 0.30 -8.87
N VAL A 69 0.77 1.58 -8.52
CA VAL A 69 -0.22 2.51 -9.09
C VAL A 69 0.00 2.69 -10.58
N LYS A 70 1.26 2.91 -10.98
CA LYS A 70 1.63 3.04 -12.39
C LYS A 70 1.24 1.80 -13.19
N PHE A 71 1.50 0.60 -12.65
CA PHE A 71 1.17 -0.63 -13.34
C PHE A 71 -0.34 -0.91 -13.35
N ALA A 72 -1.05 -0.60 -12.26
CA ALA A 72 -2.51 -0.71 -12.21
C ALA A 72 -3.17 0.18 -13.28
N ASN A 73 -2.74 1.43 -13.41
CA ASN A 73 -3.25 2.34 -14.45
C ASN A 73 -2.92 1.87 -15.89
N GLN A 74 -1.87 1.06 -16.09
CA GLN A 74 -1.61 0.42 -17.39
C GLN A 74 -2.57 -0.75 -17.67
N LEU A 75 -2.92 -1.52 -16.64
CA LEU A 75 -3.80 -2.69 -16.76
C LEU A 75 -5.28 -2.31 -16.89
N TRP A 76 -5.70 -1.23 -16.23
CA TRP A 76 -7.03 -0.63 -16.31
C TRP A 76 -6.90 0.85 -16.69
N SER A 77 -6.67 1.09 -17.99
CA SER A 77 -6.43 2.43 -18.53
C SER A 77 -7.63 3.37 -18.47
N GLU A 78 -8.83 2.83 -18.25
CA GLU A 78 -10.08 3.57 -18.18
C GLU A 78 -10.83 3.12 -16.91
N ASP A 79 -11.41 4.09 -16.20
CA ASP A 79 -12.33 3.89 -15.07
C ASP A 79 -11.82 3.11 -13.84
N LEU A 80 -10.51 3.15 -13.60
CA LEU A 80 -9.90 2.67 -12.36
C LEU A 80 -9.92 3.74 -11.27
N CYS A 81 -10.51 3.44 -10.12
CA CYS A 81 -10.34 4.18 -8.87
C CYS A 81 -9.42 3.40 -7.93
N ILE A 82 -8.44 4.08 -7.31
CA ILE A 82 -7.45 3.47 -6.42
C ILE A 82 -7.57 4.11 -5.04
N LEU A 83 -7.78 3.29 -4.01
CA LEU A 83 -7.71 3.68 -2.61
C LEU A 83 -6.41 3.15 -2.02
N ILE A 84 -5.65 4.02 -1.37
CA ILE A 84 -4.40 3.64 -0.71
C ILE A 84 -4.47 4.06 0.75
N ARG A 85 -4.30 3.09 1.65
CA ARG A 85 -4.04 3.39 3.05
C ARG A 85 -2.65 3.99 3.16
N LEU A 86 -2.55 5.20 3.71
CA LEU A 86 -1.27 5.82 4.00
C LEU A 86 -1.32 6.56 5.34
N SER A 87 -0.60 6.03 6.33
CA SER A 87 -0.39 6.71 7.60
C SER A 87 0.66 7.81 7.42
N MET A 88 0.22 9.07 7.49
CA MET A 88 1.03 10.30 7.46
C MET A 88 2.02 10.41 6.28
N PRO A 89 1.86 11.37 5.35
CA PRO A 89 2.96 11.75 4.46
C PRO A 89 4.04 12.41 5.33
N GLY A 90 4.98 11.62 5.86
CA GLY A 90 6.19 12.16 6.44
C GLY A 90 6.83 13.05 5.39
N GLY A 91 7.31 14.25 5.75
CA GLY A 91 7.57 15.43 4.89
C GLY A 91 8.41 15.29 3.59
N MET A 92 8.62 14.07 3.12
CA MET A 92 8.96 13.67 1.76
C MET A 92 7.90 14.08 0.75
N ARG A 93 8.35 14.36 -0.48
CA ARG A 93 7.49 14.58 -1.63
C ARG A 93 6.91 13.24 -2.11
N LEU A 94 5.59 13.18 -2.26
CA LEU A 94 4.93 12.03 -2.87
C LEU A 94 5.27 11.91 -4.37
N PRO A 95 5.47 10.69 -4.90
CA PRO A 95 5.57 10.44 -6.33
C PRO A 95 4.33 10.95 -7.09
N ALA A 96 4.52 11.36 -8.34
CA ALA A 96 3.45 11.95 -9.15
C ALA A 96 2.32 10.97 -9.44
N ASP A 97 2.61 9.67 -9.58
CA ASP A 97 1.59 8.67 -9.84
C ASP A 97 0.64 8.48 -8.64
N LEU A 98 1.12 8.73 -7.41
CA LEU A 98 0.26 8.73 -6.20
C LEU A 98 -0.62 9.97 -6.07
N LEU A 99 -0.42 10.98 -6.91
CA LEU A 99 -1.17 12.25 -6.90
C LEU A 99 -2.14 12.37 -8.09
N GLN A 100 -2.34 11.29 -8.85
CA GLN A 100 -3.29 11.27 -9.95
C GLN A 100 -4.73 11.40 -9.44
N ALA A 101 -5.62 11.95 -10.26
CA ALA A 101 -7.01 12.27 -9.88
C ALA A 101 -7.84 11.04 -9.47
N ASN A 102 -7.42 9.84 -9.89
CA ASN A 102 -8.08 8.58 -9.57
C ASN A 102 -7.48 7.87 -8.35
N VAL A 103 -6.46 8.45 -7.70
CA VAL A 103 -5.81 7.91 -6.51
C VAL A 103 -6.25 8.71 -5.29
N LEU A 104 -6.84 8.01 -4.32
CA LEU A 104 -7.27 8.58 -3.05
C LEU A 104 -6.40 8.01 -1.93
N LEU A 105 -5.65 8.89 -1.26
CA LEU A 105 -4.81 8.57 -0.11
C LEU A 105 -5.59 8.84 1.18
N MET A 106 -5.68 7.86 2.07
CA MET A 106 -6.46 7.98 3.30
C MET A 106 -5.90 7.16 4.46
N GLN A 107 -6.25 7.52 5.69
CA GLN A 107 -5.81 6.80 6.88
C GLN A 107 -6.57 5.47 7.08
N ASP A 108 -7.85 5.46 6.71
CA ASP A 108 -8.71 4.29 6.77
C ASP A 108 -9.49 4.18 5.45
N VAL A 109 -9.33 3.04 4.77
CA VAL A 109 -9.97 2.75 3.49
C VAL A 109 -11.37 2.15 3.67
N ALA A 110 -11.69 1.59 4.83
CA ALA A 110 -12.91 0.79 5.01
C ALA A 110 -14.22 1.57 4.73
N PRO A 111 -14.39 2.82 5.21
CA PRO A 111 -15.59 3.60 4.90
C PRO A 111 -15.75 3.83 3.39
N GLU A 112 -14.63 4.09 2.71
CA GLU A 112 -14.62 4.45 1.30
C GLU A 112 -14.82 3.22 0.40
N VAL A 113 -14.30 2.06 0.81
CA VAL A 113 -14.61 0.77 0.19
C VAL A 113 -16.11 0.49 0.27
N ALA A 114 -16.73 0.65 1.45
CA ALA A 114 -18.16 0.42 1.62
C ALA A 114 -19.01 1.34 0.72
N ARG A 115 -18.55 2.57 0.51
CA ARG A 115 -19.23 3.57 -0.34
C ARG A 115 -19.05 3.30 -1.83
N LEU A 116 -17.86 2.92 -2.29
CA LEU A 116 -17.51 2.85 -3.71
C LEU A 116 -17.65 1.45 -4.32
N LYS A 117 -17.66 0.40 -3.50
CA LYS A 117 -17.81 -0.98 -3.98
C LYS A 117 -19.10 -1.12 -4.78
N GLY A 118 -18.96 -1.49 -6.06
CA GLY A 118 -20.07 -1.62 -7.00
C GLY A 118 -20.63 -0.30 -7.55
N GLN A 119 -20.13 0.86 -7.12
CA GLN A 119 -20.49 2.18 -7.65
C GLN A 119 -19.55 2.66 -8.76
N VAL A 120 -18.33 2.12 -8.81
CA VAL A 120 -17.34 2.40 -9.86
C VAL A 120 -17.03 1.12 -10.65
N ALA A 121 -16.53 1.27 -11.88
CA ALA A 121 -16.22 0.14 -12.75
C ALA A 121 -15.13 -0.75 -12.15
N HIS A 122 -14.03 -0.15 -11.72
CA HIS A 122 -12.92 -0.83 -11.06
C HIS A 122 -12.49 -0.06 -9.81
N LEU A 123 -12.48 -0.74 -8.66
CA LEU A 123 -11.98 -0.23 -7.39
C LEU A 123 -10.81 -1.09 -6.92
N LEU A 124 -9.60 -0.55 -6.97
CA LEU A 124 -8.41 -1.16 -6.40
C LEU A 124 -8.16 -0.58 -5.02
N VAL A 125 -7.91 -1.44 -4.04
CA VAL A 125 -7.61 -1.06 -2.66
C VAL A 125 -6.25 -1.61 -2.30
N ILE A 126 -5.35 -0.74 -1.87
CA ILE A 126 -4.03 -1.08 -1.33
C ILE A 126 -4.06 -0.73 0.16
N ASP A 127 -4.31 -1.74 0.98
CA ASP A 127 -4.33 -1.64 2.44
C ASP A 127 -2.96 -2.05 2.98
N ASP A 128 -2.13 -1.03 3.17
CA ASP A 128 -0.71 -1.13 3.45
C ASP A 128 -0.40 -0.98 4.95
N HIS A 129 0.35 -1.95 5.48
CA HIS A 129 0.83 -2.00 6.85
C HIS A 129 2.34 -2.35 6.91
N LEU A 130 3.10 -1.89 5.91
CA LEU A 130 4.54 -2.03 5.87
C LEU A 130 5.20 -1.07 6.85
N LEU A 131 6.10 -1.59 7.69
CA LEU A 131 6.76 -0.80 8.73
C LEU A 131 7.96 -0.04 8.16
N ARG A 132 8.01 1.25 8.45
CA ARG A 132 9.03 2.19 7.95
C ARG A 132 9.93 2.73 9.05
N TYR A 133 9.48 2.67 10.31
CA TYR A 133 10.24 3.09 11.48
C TYR A 133 9.71 2.43 12.77
N GLN A 134 10.46 2.55 13.87
CA GLN A 134 10.33 1.72 15.07
C GLN A 134 9.03 1.85 15.87
N LEU A 135 8.36 3.01 15.81
CA LEU A 135 7.11 3.22 16.56
C LEU A 135 5.87 2.77 15.79
N GLU A 136 6.01 2.37 14.53
CA GLU A 136 4.89 1.83 13.78
C GLU A 136 4.52 0.44 14.30
N GLN A 137 3.23 0.22 14.48
CA GLN A 137 2.68 -1.05 14.93
C GLN A 137 2.24 -1.89 13.73
N GLY A 138 2.53 -3.19 13.75
CA GLY A 138 2.09 -4.12 12.73
C GLY A 138 3.07 -5.26 12.45
N HIS A 139 2.81 -6.00 11.38
CA HIS A 139 3.54 -7.22 11.01
C HIS A 139 4.02 -7.21 9.56
N ASN A 140 4.33 -6.03 8.99
CA ASN A 140 4.79 -5.88 7.61
C ASN A 140 3.84 -6.53 6.58
N GLN A 141 2.54 -6.29 6.72
CA GLN A 141 1.52 -6.88 5.85
C GLN A 141 1.07 -5.90 4.78
N MET A 142 0.70 -6.45 3.62
CA MET A 142 0.03 -5.70 2.56
C MET A 142 -1.16 -6.53 2.07
N ARG A 143 -2.31 -5.87 1.97
CA ARG A 143 -3.51 -6.46 1.34
C ARG A 143 -3.87 -5.65 0.12
N ILE A 144 -4.09 -6.35 -0.98
CA ILE A 144 -4.56 -5.74 -2.23
C ILE A 144 -5.88 -6.39 -2.60
N SER A 145 -6.90 -5.57 -2.83
CA SER A 145 -8.22 -6.05 -3.25
C SER A 145 -8.68 -5.33 -4.48
N LEU A 146 -9.27 -6.05 -5.43
CA LEU A 146 -9.91 -5.50 -6.61
C LEU A 146 -11.39 -5.84 -6.58
N TYR A 147 -12.24 -4.82 -6.67
CA TYR A 147 -13.66 -4.95 -6.90
C TYR A 147 -13.96 -4.43 -8.30
N SER A 148 -14.44 -5.29 -9.18
CA SER A 148 -14.59 -4.95 -10.60
C SER A 148 -15.89 -5.44 -11.19
N GLN A 149 -16.51 -4.59 -12.00
CA GLN A 149 -17.57 -4.96 -12.92
C GLN A 149 -16.97 -5.55 -14.21
N GLY A 150 -17.76 -6.34 -14.95
CA GLY A 150 -17.36 -6.89 -16.25
C GLY A 150 -16.75 -8.30 -16.20
N ASP A 151 -15.85 -8.59 -17.15
CA ASP A 151 -15.34 -9.95 -17.38
C ASP A 151 -14.42 -10.43 -16.24
N LYS A 152 -14.91 -11.40 -15.48
CA LYS A 152 -14.19 -12.03 -14.37
C LYS A 152 -12.84 -12.61 -14.78
N GLY A 153 -12.75 -13.26 -15.95
CA GLY A 153 -11.53 -13.91 -16.42
C GLY A 153 -10.46 -12.92 -16.88
N ILE A 154 -10.86 -11.77 -17.42
CA ILE A 154 -9.94 -10.66 -17.71
C ILE A 154 -9.45 -10.02 -16.41
N ASN A 155 -10.37 -9.67 -15.50
CA ASN A 155 -10.02 -9.01 -14.23
C ASN A 155 -9.12 -9.90 -13.36
N GLN A 156 -9.38 -11.20 -13.29
CA GLN A 156 -8.53 -12.15 -12.56
C GLN A 156 -7.11 -12.23 -13.13
N ARG A 157 -6.95 -12.26 -14.46
CA ARG A 157 -5.63 -12.28 -15.10
C ARG A 157 -4.86 -10.99 -14.88
N ARG A 158 -5.52 -9.83 -15.03
CA ARG A 158 -4.90 -8.52 -14.76
C ARG A 158 -4.52 -8.37 -13.30
N PHE A 159 -5.37 -8.82 -12.37
CA PHE A 159 -5.04 -8.81 -10.95
C PHE A 159 -3.82 -9.69 -10.64
N ALA A 160 -3.75 -10.90 -11.20
CA ALA A 160 -2.57 -11.76 -11.07
C ALA A 160 -1.29 -11.09 -11.62
N GLN A 161 -1.40 -10.38 -12.75
CA GLN A 161 -0.29 -9.59 -13.31
C GLN A 161 0.14 -8.47 -12.36
N LEU A 162 -0.81 -7.73 -11.78
CA LEU A 162 -0.53 -6.64 -10.83
C LEU A 162 0.26 -7.11 -9.61
N ILE A 163 -0.12 -8.26 -9.03
CA ILE A 163 0.50 -8.76 -7.79
C ILE A 163 1.79 -9.56 -8.02
N ALA A 164 2.03 -10.08 -9.23
CA ALA A 164 3.19 -10.93 -9.51
C ALA A 164 4.54 -10.27 -9.16
N PRO A 165 4.79 -8.99 -9.46
CA PRO A 165 6.04 -8.31 -9.11
C PRO A 165 6.27 -8.13 -7.60
N LEU A 166 5.26 -8.33 -6.75
CA LEU A 166 5.40 -8.18 -5.29
C LEU A 166 6.44 -9.14 -4.70
N ALA A 167 6.57 -10.33 -5.29
CA ALA A 167 7.59 -11.30 -4.89
C ALA A 167 9.03 -10.80 -5.10
N ASP A 168 9.26 -9.94 -6.11
CA ASP A 168 10.57 -9.35 -6.36
C ASP A 168 10.95 -8.41 -5.21
N TYR A 169 9.98 -7.66 -4.69
CA TYR A 169 10.11 -6.83 -3.49
C TYR A 169 10.18 -7.63 -2.18
N GLY A 170 10.02 -8.96 -2.23
CA GLY A 170 10.00 -9.81 -1.04
C GLY A 170 8.68 -9.79 -0.27
N ILE A 171 7.58 -9.38 -0.92
CA ILE A 171 6.22 -9.46 -0.38
C ILE A 171 5.63 -10.80 -0.85
N GLU A 172 5.59 -11.76 0.06
CA GLU A 172 5.19 -13.15 -0.21
C GLU A 172 3.76 -13.42 0.26
N PRO A 173 2.97 -14.26 -0.44
CA PRO A 173 1.62 -14.62 -0.01
C PRO A 173 1.58 -15.27 1.37
N ILE A 174 0.51 -14.99 2.13
CA ILE A 174 0.21 -15.62 3.42
C ILE A 174 -1.11 -16.39 3.42
#